data_AF-A0A7S3MPJ3-F1
#
_entry.id   AF-A0A7S3MPJ3-F1
#
_cell.length_a   1.000
_cell.length_b   1.000
_cell.length_c   1.000
_cell.angle_alpha   90.00
_cell.angle_beta   90.00
_cell.angle_gamma   90.00
#
_symmetry.space_group_name_H-M   'P 1'
#
loop_
_entity.id
_entity.type
_entity.pdbx_description
1 polymer ?
#
loop_
_entity_poly.entity_id
_entity_poly.type
_entity_poly.pdbx_seq_one_letter_code
_entity_poly.pdbx_strand_id
1 'polypeptide(L)'
;NSYRMVNEDAVNVVSDIIGWGYFLAWSASFYPQSFINYKKKNVGGFSLEFALLNPSGFFFYSVYSVAGRVNSGLGTGDITNQDLVFALHAFALASVQLSQIFIYDRGQQGDISKFWIIFLISNYVTVLVVWGIEVFNGPLPNSADTFLMMGYCKAAITFVKYLPQVYLNWSRKSCEGFSWENVVLDFMGGSLSFLQSAVKSIALGQ
;
A
#
# COMPACT_ATOMS: atom_id res chain seq x y z
N ASN A 1 0.32 -30.30 -29.24
CA ASN A 1 -0.11 -30.92 -27.96
C ASN A 1 1.10 -31.47 -27.21
N SER A 2 1.85 -30.61 -26.54
CA SER A 2 2.91 -31.00 -25.60
C SER A 2 3.38 -29.73 -24.90
N TYR A 3 3.04 -29.59 -23.61
CA TYR A 3 3.65 -28.75 -22.55
C TYR A 3 2.59 -28.45 -21.47
N ARG A 4 2.00 -29.49 -20.88
CA ARG A 4 1.44 -29.42 -19.51
C ARG A 4 2.44 -30.19 -18.64
N MET A 5 3.56 -29.56 -18.29
CA MET A 5 4.63 -30.18 -17.47
C MET A 5 4.57 -29.81 -15.98
N VAL A 6 3.56 -29.04 -15.55
CA VAL A 6 3.44 -28.65 -14.14
C VAL A 6 2.05 -29.02 -13.65
N ASN A 7 2.00 -29.69 -12.49
CA ASN A 7 0.76 -29.99 -11.81
C ASN A 7 0.13 -28.66 -11.35
N GLU A 8 -0.93 -28.23 -12.02
CA GLU A 8 -1.64 -26.97 -11.75
C GLU A 8 -2.05 -26.86 -10.27
N ASP A 9 -2.47 -27.96 -9.65
CA ASP A 9 -2.82 -28.00 -8.22
C ASP A 9 -1.61 -27.73 -7.33
N ALA A 10 -0.45 -28.31 -7.66
CA ALA A 10 0.79 -28.08 -6.91
C ALA A 10 1.26 -26.63 -7.03
N VAL A 11 1.13 -26.02 -8.21
CA VAL A 11 1.46 -24.60 -8.43
C VAL A 11 0.53 -23.70 -7.62
N ASN A 12 -0.78 -24.00 -7.62
CA ASN A 12 -1.77 -23.24 -6.85
C ASN A 12 -1.49 -23.33 -5.34
N VAL A 13 -1.19 -24.53 -4.82
CA VAL A 13 -0.83 -24.71 -3.39
C VAL A 13 0.43 -23.92 -3.02
N VAL A 14 1.50 -23.99 -3.84
CA VAL A 14 2.72 -23.21 -3.60
C VAL A 14 2.42 -21.71 -3.65
N SER A 15 1.60 -21.29 -4.62
CA SER A 15 1.18 -19.91 -4.77
C SER A 15 0.41 -19.42 -3.54
N ASP A 16 -0.52 -20.22 -3.02
CA ASP A 16 -1.29 -19.88 -1.82
C ASP A 16 -0.39 -19.80 -0.58
N ILE A 17 0.58 -20.70 -0.42
CA ILE A 17 1.54 -20.66 0.70
C ILE A 17 2.38 -19.37 0.63
N ILE A 18 2.90 -19.01 -0.54
CA ILE A 18 3.66 -17.77 -0.73
C ILE A 18 2.75 -16.56 -0.47
N GLY A 19 1.50 -16.62 -0.93
CA GLY A 19 0.47 -15.59 -0.73
C GLY A 19 0.19 -15.31 0.73
N TRP A 20 -0.07 -16.36 1.52
CA TRP A 20 -0.23 -16.24 2.97
C TRP A 20 1.06 -15.78 3.65
N GLY A 21 2.22 -16.20 3.16
CA GLY A 21 3.52 -15.77 3.66
C GLY A 21 3.73 -14.25 3.54
N TYR A 22 3.51 -13.67 2.35
CA TYR A 22 3.62 -12.22 2.19
C TYR A 22 2.51 -11.48 2.93
N PHE A 23 1.29 -12.02 2.98
CA PHE A 23 0.18 -11.41 3.71
C PHE A 23 0.54 -11.24 5.18
N LEU A 24 1.09 -12.30 5.80
CA LEU A 24 1.50 -12.27 7.21
C LEU A 24 2.69 -11.32 7.42
N ALA A 25 3.69 -11.37 6.53
CA ALA A 25 4.85 -10.47 6.62
C ALA A 25 4.42 -9.00 6.54
N TRP A 26 3.63 -8.64 5.52
CA TRP A 26 3.13 -7.29 5.37
C TRP A 26 2.18 -6.89 6.51
N SER A 27 1.27 -7.76 6.95
CA SER A 27 0.37 -7.41 8.05
C SER A 27 1.15 -7.15 9.34
N ALA A 28 2.14 -7.99 9.64
CA ALA A 28 3.00 -7.83 10.81
C ALA A 28 3.83 -6.54 10.79
N SER A 29 4.20 -6.02 9.61
CA SER A 29 5.06 -4.83 9.48
C SER A 29 4.47 -3.56 10.10
N PHE A 30 3.13 -3.45 10.17
CA PHE A 30 2.45 -2.26 10.67
C PHE A 30 2.44 -2.14 12.20
N TYR A 31 2.52 -3.27 12.93
CA TYR A 31 2.36 -3.29 14.37
C TYR A 31 3.54 -2.66 15.15
N PRO A 32 4.81 -2.95 14.81
CA PRO A 32 5.96 -2.41 15.54
C PRO A 32 5.94 -0.88 15.67
N GLN A 33 5.63 -0.15 14.58
CA GLN A 33 5.60 1.31 14.62
C GLN A 33 4.49 1.82 15.54
N SER A 34 3.28 1.26 15.43
CA SER A 34 2.17 1.64 16.30
C SER A 34 2.47 1.37 17.77
N PHE A 35 3.16 0.28 18.07
CA PHE A 35 3.59 -0.07 19.41
C PHE A 35 4.66 0.90 19.95
N ILE A 36 5.68 1.23 19.15
CA ILE A 36 6.71 2.22 19.52
C ILE A 36 6.07 3.57 19.85
N ASN A 37 5.19 4.06 18.98
CA ASN A 37 4.46 5.31 19.18
C ASN A 37 3.65 5.28 20.48
N TYR A 38 2.93 4.19 20.74
CA TYR A 38 2.15 4.02 21.97
C TYR A 38 3.02 3.96 23.22
N LYS A 39 4.12 3.22 23.20
CA LYS A 39 5.01 3.03 24.35
C LYS A 39 5.78 4.30 24.69
N LYS A 40 6.30 5.01 23.68
CA LYS A 40 7.05 6.25 23.86
C LYS A 40 6.14 7.46 24.09
N LYS A 41 4.85 7.38 23.72
CA LYS A 41 3.91 8.51 23.67
C LYS A 41 4.46 9.69 22.87
N ASN A 42 5.29 9.38 21.88
CA ASN A 42 6.04 10.32 21.07
C ASN A 42 6.17 9.73 19.65
N VAL A 43 5.94 10.58 18.65
CA VAL A 43 6.04 10.26 17.22
C VAL A 43 7.16 11.04 16.53
N GLY A 44 8.05 11.72 17.26
CA GLY A 44 9.21 12.44 16.72
C GLY A 44 10.12 11.60 15.82
N GLY A 45 10.11 10.27 16.07
CA GLY A 45 10.74 9.21 15.29
C GLY A 45 10.15 8.96 13.89
N PHE A 46 8.89 9.32 13.71
CA PHE A 46 8.02 8.83 12.65
C PHE A 46 7.53 10.01 11.82
N SER A 47 7.84 10.00 10.52
CA SER A 47 7.52 11.12 9.63
C SER A 47 6.02 11.34 9.55
N LEU A 48 5.63 12.58 9.77
CA LEU A 48 4.24 13.03 9.66
C LEU A 48 3.73 12.88 8.22
N GLU A 49 4.57 13.16 7.24
CA GLU A 49 4.27 12.96 5.82
C GLU A 49 4.07 11.48 5.50
N PHE A 50 4.94 10.58 5.98
CA PHE A 50 4.73 9.13 5.80
C PHE A 50 3.37 8.72 6.40
N ALA A 51 3.06 9.21 7.59
CA ALA A 51 1.81 8.92 8.28
C ALA A 51 0.55 9.45 7.54
N LEU A 52 0.67 10.49 6.71
CA LEU A 52 -0.40 10.96 5.83
C LEU A 52 -0.51 10.16 4.52
N LEU A 53 0.64 9.87 3.91
CA LEU A 53 0.72 9.19 2.62
C LEU A 53 0.28 7.73 2.72
N ASN A 54 0.77 7.00 3.72
CA ASN A 54 0.58 5.56 3.84
C ASN A 54 -0.91 5.14 3.92
N PRO A 55 -1.75 5.68 4.83
CA PRO A 55 -3.17 5.34 4.87
C PRO A 55 -3.92 5.79 3.62
N SER A 56 -3.57 6.93 3.02
CA SER A 56 -4.22 7.39 1.79
C SER A 56 -3.94 6.45 0.61
N GLY A 57 -2.71 5.93 0.51
CA GLY A 57 -2.40 4.87 -0.43
C GLY A 57 -3.29 3.65 -0.19
N PHE A 58 -3.32 3.13 1.05
CA PHE A 58 -4.14 1.95 1.36
C PHE A 58 -5.65 2.17 1.25
N PHE A 59 -6.13 3.41 1.39
CA PHE A 59 -7.50 3.77 1.05
C PHE A 59 -7.78 3.55 -0.44
N PHE A 60 -6.96 4.13 -1.33
CA PHE A 60 -7.10 3.92 -2.77
C PHE A 60 -7.00 2.44 -3.14
N TYR A 61 -6.07 1.72 -2.53
CA TYR A 61 -5.90 0.29 -2.77
C TYR A 61 -7.10 -0.55 -2.31
N SER A 62 -7.69 -0.20 -1.16
CA SER A 62 -8.87 -0.88 -0.64
C SER A 62 -10.07 -0.70 -1.56
N VAL A 63 -10.32 0.53 -2.01
CA VAL A 63 -11.43 0.82 -2.94
C VAL A 63 -11.21 0.11 -4.28
N TYR A 64 -10.01 0.19 -4.84
CA TYR A 64 -9.61 -0.54 -6.05
C TYR A 64 -9.87 -2.05 -5.93
N SER A 65 -9.39 -2.66 -4.83
CA SER A 65 -9.47 -4.11 -4.61
C SER A 65 -10.92 -4.57 -4.40
N VAL A 66 -11.71 -3.81 -3.63
CA VAL A 66 -13.13 -4.10 -3.42
C VAL A 66 -13.90 -3.99 -4.74
N ALA A 67 -13.68 -2.93 -5.51
CA ALA A 67 -14.35 -2.72 -6.79
C ALA A 67 -14.03 -3.86 -7.77
N GLY A 68 -12.74 -4.23 -7.91
CA GLY A 68 -12.34 -5.37 -8.73
C GLY A 68 -12.93 -6.70 -8.29
N ARG A 69 -13.08 -6.90 -6.97
CA ARG A 69 -13.69 -8.12 -6.44
C ARG A 69 -15.19 -8.21 -6.72
N VAL A 70 -15.88 -7.07 -6.72
CA VAL A 70 -17.31 -6.96 -7.03
C VAL A 70 -17.55 -7.07 -8.54
N ASN A 71 -16.69 -6.46 -9.35
CA ASN A 71 -16.78 -6.48 -10.80
C ASN A 71 -15.38 -6.66 -11.42
N SER A 72 -15.09 -7.89 -11.86
CA SER A 72 -13.84 -8.24 -12.53
C SER A 72 -13.68 -7.62 -13.92
N GLY A 73 -14.74 -7.02 -14.48
CA GLY A 73 -14.70 -6.31 -15.76
C GLY A 73 -14.07 -4.92 -15.71
N LEU A 74 -13.71 -4.40 -14.53
CA LEU A 74 -13.18 -3.04 -14.34
C LEU A 74 -11.67 -2.91 -14.68
N GLY A 75 -11.04 -3.93 -15.26
CA GLY A 75 -9.60 -3.89 -15.60
C GLY A 75 -8.66 -3.85 -14.39
N THR A 76 -9.18 -4.02 -13.17
CA THR A 76 -8.44 -4.02 -11.90
C THR A 76 -7.68 -5.34 -11.62
N GLY A 77 -7.70 -6.27 -12.57
CA GLY A 77 -7.04 -7.58 -12.46
C GLY A 77 -7.78 -8.57 -11.56
N ASP A 78 -7.25 -9.79 -11.49
CA ASP A 78 -7.77 -10.84 -10.60
C ASP A 78 -7.30 -10.60 -9.16
N ILE A 79 -8.15 -9.93 -8.38
CA ILE A 79 -7.90 -9.67 -6.96
C ILE A 79 -8.10 -10.95 -6.15
N THR A 80 -7.02 -11.45 -5.55
CA THR A 80 -7.08 -12.60 -4.66
C THR A 80 -7.73 -12.23 -3.31
N ASN A 81 -8.25 -13.22 -2.57
CA ASN A 81 -8.81 -12.97 -1.24
C ASN A 81 -7.74 -12.44 -0.28
N GLN A 82 -6.50 -12.91 -0.42
CA GLN A 82 -5.35 -12.48 0.38
C GLN A 82 -5.07 -10.99 0.18
N ASP A 83 -5.06 -10.52 -1.07
CA ASP A 83 -4.81 -9.11 -1.41
C ASP A 83 -5.92 -8.19 -0.90
N LEU A 84 -7.17 -8.64 -1.01
CA LEU A 84 -8.32 -7.88 -0.51
C LEU A 84 -8.27 -7.72 1.01
N VAL A 85 -8.05 -8.82 1.75
CA VAL A 85 -7.95 -8.78 3.21
C VAL A 85 -6.73 -7.95 3.63
N PHE A 86 -5.61 -8.10 2.93
CA PHE A 86 -4.42 -7.28 3.15
C PHE A 86 -4.71 -5.79 3.01
N ALA A 87 -5.34 -5.37 1.90
CA ALA A 87 -5.62 -3.97 1.60
C ALA A 87 -6.41 -3.30 2.74
N LEU A 88 -7.49 -3.95 3.18
CA LEU A 88 -8.36 -3.46 4.25
C LEU A 88 -7.65 -3.42 5.60
N HIS A 89 -6.89 -4.47 5.92
CA HIS A 89 -6.13 -4.56 7.16
C HIS A 89 -5.04 -3.48 7.25
N ALA A 90 -4.27 -3.33 6.16
CA ALA A 90 -3.22 -2.32 6.04
C ALA A 90 -3.80 -0.89 6.13
N PHE A 91 -4.97 -0.64 5.53
CA PHE A 91 -5.65 0.64 5.68
C PHE A 91 -6.02 0.92 7.14
N ALA A 92 -6.58 -0.07 7.84
CA ALA A 92 -6.95 0.08 9.25
C ALA A 92 -5.73 0.41 10.13
N LEU A 93 -4.63 -0.34 10.00
CA LEU A 93 -3.43 -0.09 10.81
C LEU A 93 -2.68 1.19 10.42
N ALA A 94 -2.64 1.53 9.13
CA ALA A 94 -2.09 2.81 8.70
C ALA A 94 -2.90 4.00 9.26
N SER A 95 -4.23 3.86 9.35
CA SER A 95 -5.10 4.86 10.00
C SER A 95 -4.87 4.95 11.51
N VAL A 96 -4.49 3.86 12.18
CA VAL A 96 -4.03 3.90 13.58
C VAL A 96 -2.75 4.73 13.69
N GLN A 97 -1.76 4.49 12.82
CA GLN A 97 -0.51 5.26 12.80
C GLN A 97 -0.76 6.75 12.52
N LEU A 98 -1.66 7.08 11.59
CA LEU A 98 -2.10 8.45 11.34
C LEU A 98 -2.74 9.07 12.58
N SER A 99 -3.66 8.35 13.24
CA SER A 99 -4.32 8.85 14.45
C SER A 99 -3.29 9.18 15.55
N GLN A 100 -2.22 8.38 15.67
CA GLN A 100 -1.17 8.60 16.66
C GLN A 100 -0.42 9.92 16.47
N ILE A 101 -0.28 10.44 15.24
CA ILE A 101 0.42 11.72 15.01
C ILE A 101 -0.40 12.95 15.46
N PHE A 102 -1.69 12.77 15.70
CA PHE A 102 -2.57 13.80 16.25
C PHE A 102 -2.68 13.70 17.78
N ILE A 103 -2.35 12.55 18.37
CA ILE A 103 -2.51 12.29 19.80
C ILE A 103 -1.18 12.47 20.56
N TYR A 104 -0.06 12.06 19.98
CA TYR A 104 1.24 12.02 20.66
C TYR A 104 2.15 13.19 20.29
N ASP A 105 3.14 13.43 21.16
CA ASP A 105 4.12 14.50 21.00
C ASP A 105 4.95 14.30 19.72
N ARG A 106 5.04 15.32 18.88
CA ARG A 106 5.72 15.27 17.57
C ARG A 106 7.23 15.49 17.67
N GLY A 107 7.75 15.68 18.88
CA GLY A 107 9.13 16.02 19.16
C GLY A 107 9.53 17.32 18.49
N GLN A 108 10.73 17.34 17.94
CA GLN A 108 11.28 18.50 17.22
C GLN A 108 10.95 18.49 15.72
N GLN A 109 9.96 17.70 15.29
CA GLN A 109 9.51 17.76 13.90
C GLN A 109 8.85 19.11 13.64
N GLY A 110 9.21 19.73 12.52
CA GLY A 110 8.56 20.95 12.05
C GLY A 110 7.18 20.68 11.47
N ASP A 111 6.65 21.69 10.79
CA ASP A 111 5.40 21.55 10.04
C ASP A 111 5.55 20.57 8.87
N ILE A 112 4.42 19.96 8.50
CA ILE A 112 4.33 19.04 7.38
C ILE A 112 4.67 19.80 6.09
N SER A 113 5.59 19.25 5.30
CA SER A 113 6.00 19.90 4.06
C SER A 113 4.82 20.05 3.08
N LYS A 114 4.61 21.30 2.62
CA LYS A 114 3.55 21.67 1.67
C LYS A 114 3.59 20.86 0.38
N PHE A 115 4.78 20.43 -0.04
CA PHE A 115 4.94 19.58 -1.23
C PHE A 115 4.13 18.29 -1.10
N TRP A 116 4.22 17.59 0.04
CA TRP A 116 3.51 16.33 0.26
C TRP A 116 2.01 16.53 0.42
N ILE A 117 1.59 17.64 1.02
CA ILE A 117 0.18 18.02 1.09
C ILE A 117 -0.38 18.25 -0.31
N ILE A 118 0.31 19.04 -1.15
CA ILE A 118 -0.11 19.32 -2.54
C ILE A 118 -0.13 18.04 -3.36
N PHE A 119 0.91 17.20 -3.24
CA PHE A 119 0.95 15.88 -3.89
C PHE A 119 -0.23 15.01 -3.48
N LEU A 120 -0.57 14.97 -2.19
CA LEU A 120 -1.70 14.15 -1.74
C LEU A 120 -3.03 14.71 -2.25
N ILE A 121 -3.23 16.02 -2.16
CA ILE A 121 -4.42 16.69 -2.70
C ILE A 121 -4.55 16.45 -4.20
N SER A 122 -3.46 16.52 -4.97
CA SER A 122 -3.52 16.29 -6.41
C SER A 122 -3.99 14.87 -6.74
N ASN A 123 -3.56 13.85 -5.99
CA ASN A 123 -4.06 12.48 -6.17
C ASN A 123 -5.58 12.39 -5.94
N TYR A 124 -6.08 12.94 -4.83
CA TYR A 124 -7.53 12.95 -4.56
C TYR A 124 -8.32 13.75 -5.60
N VAL A 125 -7.83 14.93 -6.00
CA VAL A 125 -8.47 15.75 -7.03
C VAL A 125 -8.50 15.02 -8.37
N THR A 126 -7.42 14.36 -8.78
CA THR A 126 -7.40 13.56 -10.02
C THR A 126 -8.47 12.47 -9.98
N VAL A 127 -8.58 11.71 -8.90
CA VAL A 127 -9.61 10.67 -8.74
C VAL A 127 -11.02 11.28 -8.79
N LEU A 128 -11.26 12.40 -8.10
CA LEU A 128 -12.56 13.07 -8.09
C LEU A 128 -12.95 13.64 -9.46
N VAL A 129 -11.99 14.17 -10.22
CA VAL A 129 -12.23 14.68 -11.58
C VAL A 129 -12.59 13.53 -12.52
N VAL A 130 -11.84 12.43 -12.49
CA VAL A 130 -12.12 11.23 -13.30
C VAL A 130 -13.51 10.68 -12.95
N TRP A 131 -13.81 10.53 -11.67
CA TRP A 131 -15.13 10.10 -11.20
C TRP A 131 -16.25 11.03 -11.66
N GLY A 132 -16.03 12.34 -11.59
CA GLY A 132 -16.99 13.32 -12.12
C GLY A 132 -17.26 13.12 -13.61
N ILE A 133 -16.20 12.94 -14.42
CA ILE A 133 -16.35 12.69 -15.86
C ILE A 133 -17.17 11.41 -16.10
N GLU A 134 -16.92 10.32 -15.37
CA GLU A 134 -17.67 9.07 -15.50
C GLU A 134 -19.15 9.23 -15.17
N VAL A 135 -19.46 9.87 -14.04
CA VAL A 135 -20.84 10.06 -13.58
C VAL A 135 -21.65 10.88 -14.57
N PHE A 136 -21.01 11.81 -15.28
CA PHE A 136 -21.64 12.62 -16.33
C PHE A 136 -21.52 12.01 -17.74
N ASN A 137 -21.16 10.73 -17.87
CA ASN A 137 -20.99 10.01 -19.14
C ASN A 137 -20.02 10.70 -20.12
N GLY A 138 -19.01 11.40 -19.59
CA GLY A 138 -17.94 11.96 -20.39
C GLY A 138 -17.01 10.87 -20.93
N PRO A 139 -16.33 11.12 -22.07
CA PRO A 139 -15.44 10.14 -22.67
C PRO A 139 -14.18 9.98 -21.83
N LEU A 140 -13.87 8.73 -21.45
CA LEU A 140 -12.59 8.36 -20.85
C LEU A 140 -11.88 7.31 -21.71
N PRO A 141 -10.54 7.36 -21.77
CA PRO A 141 -9.75 6.25 -22.28
C PRO A 141 -10.04 4.97 -21.49
N ASN A 142 -9.97 3.81 -22.15
CA ASN A 142 -10.23 2.49 -21.53
C ASN A 142 -9.31 2.14 -20.33
N SER A 143 -8.25 2.91 -20.10
CA SER A 143 -7.28 2.72 -19.02
C SER A 143 -7.35 3.80 -17.93
N ALA A 144 -8.38 4.64 -17.95
CA ALA A 144 -8.48 5.83 -17.11
C ALA A 144 -9.77 5.86 -16.29
N ASP A 145 -10.39 4.70 -16.01
CA ASP A 145 -11.54 4.67 -15.11
C ASP A 145 -11.16 5.04 -13.67
N THR A 146 -12.14 5.41 -12.86
CA THR A 146 -11.95 5.88 -11.49
C THR A 146 -11.18 4.88 -10.64
N PHE A 147 -11.50 3.59 -10.78
CA PHE A 147 -10.88 2.55 -9.95
C PHE A 147 -9.43 2.33 -10.37
N LEU A 148 -9.14 2.19 -11.67
CA LEU A 148 -7.79 2.15 -12.21
C LEU A 148 -6.97 3.37 -11.79
N MET A 149 -7.58 4.57 -11.81
CA MET A 149 -6.93 5.79 -11.35
C MET A 149 -6.55 5.72 -9.85
N MET A 150 -7.42 5.17 -9.00
CA MET A 150 -7.07 4.88 -7.61
C MET A 150 -5.90 3.89 -7.50
N GLY A 151 -5.86 2.87 -8.36
CA GLY A 151 -4.70 1.95 -8.48
C GLY A 151 -3.39 2.67 -8.81
N TYR A 152 -3.40 3.59 -9.79
CA TYR A 152 -2.23 4.39 -10.13
C TYR A 152 -1.82 5.35 -9.01
N CYS A 153 -2.77 6.01 -8.34
CA CYS A 153 -2.50 6.84 -7.18
C CYS A 153 -1.86 6.03 -6.04
N LYS A 154 -2.36 4.81 -5.77
CA LYS A 154 -1.74 3.87 -4.82
C LYS A 154 -0.29 3.56 -5.22
N ALA A 155 -0.03 3.25 -6.49
CA ALA A 155 1.31 2.95 -6.96
C ALA A 155 2.25 4.15 -6.78
N ALA A 156 1.82 5.34 -7.19
CA ALA A 156 2.58 6.58 -7.04
C ALA A 156 2.92 6.86 -5.57
N ILE A 157 1.93 6.79 -4.67
CA ILE A 157 2.15 6.96 -3.23
C ILE A 157 3.12 5.91 -2.69
N THR A 158 2.96 4.64 -3.06
CA THR A 158 3.81 3.55 -2.56
C THR A 158 5.27 3.74 -2.96
N PHE A 159 5.52 4.27 -4.16
CA PHE A 159 6.87 4.58 -4.63
C PHE A 159 7.56 5.67 -3.81
N VAL A 160 6.82 6.70 -3.39
CA VAL A 160 7.40 7.90 -2.75
C VAL A 160 7.26 7.94 -1.23
N LYS A 161 6.36 7.14 -0.63
CA LYS A 161 5.94 7.28 0.78
C LYS A 161 7.09 7.24 1.78
N TYR A 162 8.17 6.49 1.49
CA TYR A 162 9.33 6.35 2.38
C TYR A 162 10.33 7.51 2.29
N LEU A 163 10.29 8.33 1.24
CA LEU A 163 11.23 9.44 1.06
C LEU A 163 11.23 10.45 2.23
N PRO A 164 10.07 10.89 2.77
CA PRO A 164 10.03 11.74 3.96
C PRO A 164 10.70 11.11 5.18
N GLN A 165 10.50 9.81 5.42
CA GLN A 165 11.09 9.11 6.55
C GLN A 165 12.62 9.01 6.41
N VAL A 166 13.10 8.72 5.20
CA VAL A 166 14.54 8.71 4.90
C VAL A 166 15.15 10.10 5.14
N TYR A 167 14.48 11.15 4.68
CA TYR A 167 14.92 12.53 4.91
C TYR A 167 14.94 12.88 6.40
N LEU A 168 13.89 12.53 7.16
CA LEU A 168 13.82 12.76 8.61
C LEU A 168 14.98 12.09 9.35
N ASN A 169 15.24 10.80 9.04
CA ASN A 169 16.33 10.05 9.64
C ASN A 169 17.70 10.64 9.27
N TRP A 170 17.87 11.07 8.02
CA TRP A 170 19.10 11.73 7.56
C TRP A 170 19.31 13.10 8.22
N SER A 171 18.26 13.89 8.41
CA SER A 171 18.31 15.19 9.08
C SER A 171 18.69 15.05 10.56
N ARG A 172 18.05 14.10 11.25
CA ARG A 172 18.29 13.82 12.68
C ARG A 172 19.53 12.99 12.97
N LYS A 173 20.17 12.41 11.93
CA LYS A 173 21.27 11.43 12.05
C LYS A 173 20.93 10.27 12.99
N SER A 174 19.66 9.88 13.06
CA SER A 174 19.15 8.86 13.97
C SER A 174 17.89 8.21 13.40
N CYS A 175 17.79 6.88 13.55
CA CYS A 175 16.58 6.12 13.27
C CYS A 175 15.74 5.89 14.54
N GLU A 176 16.08 6.56 15.65
CA GLU A 176 15.38 6.35 16.90
C GLU A 176 13.91 6.78 16.81
N GLY A 177 13.02 5.84 17.16
CA GLY A 177 11.57 6.02 17.13
C GLY A 177 10.93 5.59 15.79
N PHE A 178 11.72 5.11 14.84
CA PHE A 178 11.24 4.44 13.63
C PHE A 178 11.50 2.93 13.71
N SER A 179 10.50 2.12 13.36
CA SER A 179 10.66 0.66 13.31
C SER A 179 11.41 0.24 12.05
N TRP A 180 12.59 -0.35 12.24
CA TRP A 180 13.33 -1.00 11.16
C TRP A 180 12.70 -2.36 10.79
N GLU A 181 12.02 -3.02 11.74
CA GLU A 181 11.29 -4.27 11.52
C GLU A 181 10.19 -4.07 10.47
N ASN A 182 9.49 -2.94 10.53
CA ASN A 182 8.51 -2.55 9.52
C ASN A 182 9.13 -2.54 8.12
N VAL A 183 10.29 -1.92 7.95
CA VAL A 183 10.98 -1.84 6.64
C VAL A 183 11.38 -3.22 6.13
N VAL A 184 11.94 -4.06 6.99
CA VAL A 184 12.38 -5.41 6.61
C VAL A 184 11.18 -6.27 6.22
N LEU A 185 10.11 -6.24 7.00
CA LEU A 185 8.90 -7.00 6.71
C LEU A 185 8.16 -6.49 5.47
N ASP A 186 8.16 -5.17 5.21
CA ASP A 186 7.59 -4.59 3.99
C ASP A 186 8.37 -5.03 2.74
N PHE A 187 9.70 -5.05 2.83
CA PHE A 187 10.57 -5.54 1.76
C PHE A 187 10.39 -7.05 1.53
N MET A 188 10.30 -7.84 2.61
CA MET A 188 10.04 -9.28 2.52
C MET A 188 8.69 -9.58 1.86
N GLY A 189 7.63 -8.89 2.28
CA GLY A 189 6.30 -9.05 1.68
C GLY A 189 6.30 -8.69 0.19
N GLY A 190 6.94 -7.58 -0.19
CA GLY A 190 7.08 -7.20 -1.60
C GLY A 190 7.85 -8.24 -2.43
N SER A 191 8.97 -8.73 -1.89
CA SER A 191 9.79 -9.74 -2.57
C SER A 191 9.03 -11.05 -2.79
N LEU A 192 8.27 -11.50 -1.78
CA LEU A 192 7.44 -12.70 -1.87
C LEU A 192 6.26 -12.53 -2.83
N SER A 193 5.64 -11.35 -2.88
CA SER A 193 4.58 -11.03 -3.84
C SER A 193 5.09 -11.11 -5.28
N PHE A 194 6.26 -10.52 -5.58
CA PHE A 194 6.89 -10.66 -6.90
C PHE A 194 7.24 -12.10 -7.23
N LEU A 195 7.73 -12.87 -6.24
CA LEU A 195 8.03 -14.29 -6.42
C LEU A 195 6.76 -15.09 -6.78
N GLN A 196 5.64 -14.84 -6.11
CA GLN A 196 4.37 -15.51 -6.43
C GLN A 196 3.94 -15.24 -7.87
N SER A 197 3.98 -13.97 -8.29
CA SER A 197 3.65 -13.59 -9.67
C SER A 197 4.58 -14.26 -10.67
N ALA A 198 5.89 -14.27 -10.41
CA ALA A 198 6.86 -14.96 -11.26
C ALA A 198 6.61 -16.48 -11.35
N VAL A 199 6.27 -17.14 -10.24
CA VAL A 199 5.93 -18.57 -10.22
C VAL A 199 4.70 -18.85 -11.07
N LYS A 200 3.63 -18.06 -10.93
CA LYS A 200 2.41 -18.21 -11.75
C LYS A 200 2.72 -17.99 -13.22
N SER A 201 3.44 -16.93 -13.58
CA SER A 201 3.74 -16.61 -14.97
C SER A 201 4.64 -17.65 -15.64
N ILE A 202 5.68 -18.13 -14.96
CA ILE A 202 6.60 -19.13 -15.52
C ILE A 202 5.93 -20.51 -15.62
N ALA A 203 5.17 -20.92 -14.59
CA ALA A 203 4.62 -22.27 -14.52
C ALA A 203 3.31 -22.44 -15.30
N LEU A 204 2.49 -21.39 -15.39
CA LEU A 204 1.15 -21.43 -16.01
C LEU A 204 1.04 -20.61 -17.30
N GLY A 205 2.08 -19.84 -17.66
CA GLY A 205 2.09 -19.00 -18.87
C GLY A 205 1.09 -17.83 -18.82
N GLN A 206 0.78 -17.36 -17.60
CA GLN A 206 -0.17 -16.27 -17.33
C GLN A 206 0.54 -14.93 -17.11
#